data_AF-A0A4Q0MA66-F1
#
_entry.id   AF-A0A4Q0MA66-F1
#
_cell.length_a   1.000
_cell.length_b   1.000
_cell.length_c   1.000
_cell.angle_alpha   90.00
_cell.angle_beta   90.00
_cell.angle_gamma   90.00
#
_symmetry.space_group_name_H-M   'P 1'
#
loop_
_entity.id
_entity.type
_entity.pdbx_description
1 polymer ?
#
loop_
_entity_poly.entity_id
_entity_poly.type
_entity_poly.pdbx_seq_one_letter_code
_entity_poly.pdbx_strand_id
1 'polypeptide(L)'
;MTIIHIVEEFFATQSDEALLYMCMDGDGKGRNRYITFGRWFREAGGLLEKYNFASRDPKANFYSSIILSSSNPQKQRMIDAFYYTINYWGL
;
A
#
# COMPACT_ATOMS: atom_id res chain seq x y z
N MET A 1 19.62 4.77 -6.13
CA MET A 1 18.51 3.84 -5.85
C MET A 1 17.51 4.54 -4.95
N THR A 2 16.29 4.76 -5.43
CA THR A 2 15.19 5.33 -4.62
C THR A 2 14.17 4.22 -4.35
N ILE A 3 13.28 4.42 -3.39
CA ILE A 3 12.17 3.49 -3.15
C ILE A 3 11.24 3.31 -4.36
N ILE A 4 11.15 4.33 -5.23
CA ILE A 4 10.41 4.25 -6.50
C ILE A 4 11.07 3.21 -7.40
N HIS A 5 12.39 3.24 -7.51
CA HIS A 5 13.14 2.26 -8.29
C HIS A 5 12.92 0.83 -7.79
N ILE A 6 12.86 0.63 -6.47
CA ILE A 6 12.56 -0.68 -5.87
C ILE A 6 11.15 -1.15 -6.28
N VAL A 7 10.16 -0.26 -6.29
CA VAL A 7 8.79 -0.57 -6.70
C VAL A 7 8.73 -0.93 -8.19
N GLU A 8 9.40 -0.16 -9.04
CA GLU A 8 9.46 -0.42 -10.48
C GLU A 8 10.14 -1.76 -10.80
N GLU A 9 11.30 -2.03 -10.20
CA GLU A 9 12.02 -3.30 -10.38
C GLU A 9 11.23 -4.51 -9.88
N PHE A 10 10.51 -4.35 -8.76
CA PHE A 10 9.64 -5.38 -8.23
C PHE A 10 8.56 -5.75 -9.25
N PHE A 11 7.80 -4.77 -9.76
CA PHE A 11 6.72 -5.04 -10.71
C PHE A 11 7.19 -5.40 -12.12
N ALA A 12 8.44 -5.09 -12.47
CA ALA A 12 9.05 -5.55 -13.73
C ALA A 12 9.27 -7.08 -13.75
N THR A 13 9.40 -7.72 -12.59
CA THR A 13 9.65 -9.16 -12.46
C THR A 13 8.50 -9.92 -11.81
N GLN A 14 7.64 -9.24 -11.04
CA GLN A 14 6.55 -9.80 -10.25
C GLN A 14 5.23 -9.06 -10.50
N SER A 15 4.80 -8.98 -11.77
CA SER A 15 3.60 -8.21 -12.16
C SER A 15 2.30 -8.70 -11.51
N ASP A 16 2.25 -9.98 -11.14
CA ASP A 16 1.07 -10.65 -10.59
C ASP A 16 1.03 -10.65 -9.05
N GLU A 17 2.03 -10.04 -8.42
CA GLU A 17 2.11 -9.89 -6.96
C GLU A 17 1.59 -8.51 -6.49
N ALA A 18 1.58 -8.33 -5.17
CA ALA A 18 1.18 -7.09 -4.51
C ALA A 18 2.28 -6.57 -3.61
N LEU A 19 2.33 -5.25 -3.46
CA LEU A 19 3.21 -4.59 -2.51
C LEU A 19 2.37 -3.91 -1.42
N LEU A 20 2.64 -4.26 -0.16
CA LEU A 20 1.95 -3.72 1.01
C LEU A 20 2.83 -2.69 1.72
N TYR A 21 2.26 -1.53 1.99
CA TYR A 21 2.83 -0.52 2.87
C TYR A 21 2.00 -0.42 4.14
N MET A 22 2.65 -0.48 5.30
CA MET A 22 2.05 -0.20 6.60
C MET A 22 2.86 0.86 7.34
N CYS A 23 2.16 1.89 7.81
CA CYS A 23 2.71 3.01 8.55
C CYS A 23 2.07 3.04 9.93
N MET A 24 2.63 2.27 10.86
CA MET A 24 2.26 2.34 12.28
C MET A 24 2.48 3.75 12.81
N ASP A 25 1.63 4.25 13.69
CA ASP A 25 1.76 5.61 14.25
C ASP A 25 2.33 5.65 15.67
N GLY A 26 3.01 4.58 16.11
CA GLY A 26 3.57 4.50 17.48
C GLY A 26 4.60 5.60 17.82
N ASP A 27 5.16 6.27 16.81
CA ASP A 27 6.08 7.41 16.95
C ASP A 27 5.45 8.76 16.55
N GLY A 28 4.14 8.80 16.27
CA GLY A 28 3.41 9.98 15.80
C GLY A 28 3.76 10.44 14.38
N LYS A 29 4.50 9.63 13.60
CA LYS A 29 4.96 9.97 12.24
C LYS A 29 4.32 9.10 11.15
N GLY A 30 3.33 8.27 11.48
CA GLY A 30 2.65 7.38 10.55
C GLY A 30 1.99 8.15 9.40
N ARG A 31 1.34 9.27 9.72
CA ARG A 31 0.74 10.16 8.71
C ARG A 31 1.79 10.75 7.75
N ASN A 32 2.94 11.16 8.27
CA ASN A 32 4.01 11.74 7.46
C ASN A 32 4.58 10.70 6.49
N ARG A 33 4.79 9.46 6.96
CA ARG A 33 5.20 8.34 6.11
C ARG A 33 4.17 8.05 5.02
N TYR A 34 2.88 8.00 5.38
CA TYR A 34 1.80 7.80 4.42
C TYR A 34 1.76 8.87 3.32
N ILE A 35 1.93 10.15 3.68
CA ILE A 35 1.99 11.26 2.73
C ILE A 35 3.21 11.10 1.80
N THR A 36 4.38 10.80 2.34
CA THR A 36 5.61 10.60 1.58
C THR A 36 5.47 9.44 0.59
N PHE A 37 4.95 8.29 1.02
CA PHE A 37 4.70 7.14 0.13
C PHE A 37 3.67 7.47 -0.94
N GLY A 38 2.59 8.18 -0.59
CA GLY A 38 1.61 8.64 -1.56
C GLY A 38 2.19 9.59 -2.61
N ARG A 39 3.17 10.42 -2.24
CA ARG A 39 3.90 11.27 -3.18
C ARG A 39 4.77 10.44 -4.12
N TRP A 40 5.56 9.51 -3.59
CA TRP A 40 6.41 8.64 -4.39
C TRP A 40 5.62 7.80 -5.40
N PHE A 41 4.47 7.28 -5.00
CA PHE A 41 3.58 6.54 -5.92
C PHE A 41 3.10 7.42 -7.09
N ARG A 42 2.73 8.69 -6.82
CA ARG A 42 2.32 9.61 -7.88
C ARG A 42 3.47 9.96 -8.82
N GLU A 43 4.69 10.04 -8.30
CA GLU A 43 5.91 10.31 -9.08
C GLU A 43 6.31 9.11 -9.96
N ALA A 44 6.06 7.87 -9.52
CA ALA A 44 6.31 6.67 -10.31
C ALA A 44 5.44 6.59 -11.59
N GLY A 45 4.19 7.08 -11.51
CA GLY A 45 3.25 7.06 -12.65
C GLY A 45 2.90 5.65 -13.16
N GLY A 46 2.09 5.58 -14.21
CA GLY A 46 1.89 4.35 -14.98
C GLY A 46 0.96 3.30 -14.38
N LEU A 47 1.04 2.08 -14.95
CA LEU A 47 0.16 0.91 -14.87
C LEU A 47 0.01 0.27 -13.48
N LEU A 48 0.27 1.01 -12.41
CA LEU A 48 0.09 0.56 -11.04
C LEU A 48 -1.14 1.23 -10.42
N GLU A 49 -1.85 0.48 -9.60
CA GLU A 49 -3.00 0.96 -8.83
C GLU A 49 -2.69 0.89 -7.35
N LYS A 50 -3.12 1.91 -6.59
CA LYS A 50 -2.96 1.96 -5.15
C LYS A 50 -4.29 2.11 -4.45
N TYR A 51 -4.54 1.21 -3.50
CA TYR A 51 -5.72 1.20 -2.65
C TYR A 51 -5.28 1.47 -1.20
N ASN A 52 -5.97 2.38 -0.52
CA ASN A 52 -5.54 2.86 0.80
C ASN A 52 -6.53 2.44 1.89
N PHE A 53 -5.99 2.34 3.10
CA PHE A 53 -6.76 2.27 4.33
C PHE A 53 -6.11 3.20 5.38
N ALA A 54 -6.93 3.81 6.23
CA ALA A 54 -6.46 4.56 7.38
C ALA A 54 -7.35 4.20 8.56
N SER A 55 -6.76 3.56 9.57
CA SER A 55 -7.48 3.31 10.81
C SER A 55 -7.70 4.64 11.53
N ARG A 56 -8.90 4.79 12.10
CA ARG A 56 -9.23 5.89 13.01
C ARG A 56 -9.39 5.40 14.44
N ASP A 57 -9.06 4.14 14.71
CA ASP A 57 -9.11 3.59 16.05
C ASP A 57 -7.96 4.21 16.89
N PRO A 58 -8.26 4.86 18.04
CA PRO A 58 -7.25 5.39 18.94
C PRO A 58 -6.22 4.36 19.44
N LYS A 59 -6.58 3.06 19.45
CA LYS A 59 -5.73 1.95 19.91
C LYS A 59 -4.88 1.33 18.79
N ALA A 60 -5.28 1.50 17.54
CA ALA A 60 -4.63 0.91 16.37
C ALA A 60 -4.47 1.96 15.27
N ASN A 61 -3.87 3.11 15.60
CA ASN A 61 -3.66 4.17 14.61
C ASN A 61 -2.54 3.77 13.62
N PHE A 62 -2.92 3.42 12.40
CA PHE A 62 -1.99 3.21 11.31
C PHE A 62 -2.62 3.58 9.96
N TYR A 63 -1.74 3.75 8.98
CA TYR A 63 -2.11 3.95 7.59
C TYR A 63 -1.56 2.77 6.79
N SER A 64 -2.32 2.26 5.85
CA SER A 64 -1.86 1.19 4.97
C SER A 64 -2.23 1.44 3.52
N SER A 65 -1.47 0.84 2.61
CA SER A 65 -1.79 0.83 1.19
C SER A 65 -1.36 -0.49 0.57
N ILE A 66 -2.15 -1.00 -0.35
CA ILE A 66 -1.76 -2.07 -1.26
C ILE A 66 -1.54 -1.47 -2.66
N ILE A 67 -0.45 -1.86 -3.30
CA ILE A 67 -0.11 -1.50 -4.69
C ILE A 67 -0.10 -2.77 -5.53
N LEU A 68 -0.69 -2.69 -6.71
CA LEU A 68 -0.88 -3.80 -7.64
C LEU A 68 -0.63 -3.30 -9.07
N SER A 69 -0.21 -4.18 -9.97
CA SER A 69 -0.30 -3.90 -11.40
C SER A 69 -1.78 -3.81 -11.83
N SER A 70 -2.09 -2.84 -12.68
CA SER A 70 -3.41 -2.69 -13.30
C SER A 70 -3.84 -3.92 -14.09
N SER A 71 -2.87 -4.63 -14.67
CA SER A 71 -3.06 -5.85 -15.47
C SER A 71 -3.07 -7.14 -14.63
N ASN A 72 -2.92 -7.05 -13.30
CA ASN A 72 -2.86 -8.23 -12.46
C ASN A 72 -4.20 -9.01 -12.50
N PRO A 73 -4.20 -10.29 -12.90
CA PRO A 73 -5.43 -11.08 -13.04
C PRO A 73 -6.11 -11.40 -11.70
N GLN A 74 -5.39 -11.31 -10.59
CA GLN A 74 -5.88 -11.55 -9.23
C GLN A 74 -6.16 -10.25 -8.45
N LYS A 75 -6.10 -9.08 -9.10
CA LYS A 75 -6.23 -7.77 -8.47
C LYS A 75 -7.40 -7.66 -7.50
N GLN A 76 -8.62 -8.02 -7.94
CA GLN A 76 -9.81 -7.90 -7.10
C GLN A 76 -9.73 -8.79 -5.86
N ARG A 77 -9.27 -10.03 -6.01
CA ARG A 77 -9.10 -10.96 -4.89
C ARG A 77 -8.10 -10.43 -3.85
N MET A 78 -7.02 -9.80 -4.30
CA MET A 78 -6.01 -9.21 -3.41
C MET A 78 -6.55 -7.98 -2.67
N ILE A 79 -7.33 -7.12 -3.35
CA ILE A 79 -8.01 -5.98 -2.74
C ILE A 79 -9.01 -6.45 -1.67
N ASP A 80 -9.81 -7.45 -1.99
CA ASP A 80 -10.80 -8.01 -1.07
C ASP A 80 -10.11 -8.61 0.16
N ALA A 81 -9.02 -9.38 -0.04
CA ALA A 81 -8.24 -9.94 1.06
C ALA A 81 -7.59 -8.85 1.93
N PHE A 82 -7.10 -7.78 1.33
CA PHE A 82 -6.52 -6.63 2.04
C PHE A 82 -7.54 -5.98 2.99
N TYR A 83 -8.72 -5.62 2.46
CA TYR A 83 -9.77 -5.01 3.28
C TYR A 83 -10.39 -6.00 4.28
N TYR A 84 -10.58 -7.26 3.90
CA TYR A 84 -11.06 -8.30 4.83
C TYR A 84 -10.12 -8.45 6.02
N THR A 85 -8.81 -8.55 5.78
CA THR A 85 -7.81 -8.73 6.84
C THR A 85 -7.85 -7.56 7.82
N ILE A 86 -7.85 -6.33 7.31
CA ILE A 86 -7.93 -5.14 8.16
C ILE A 86 -9.20 -5.14 9.02
N ASN A 87 -10.36 -5.40 8.40
CA ASN A 87 -11.63 -5.41 9.11
C ASN A 87 -11.74 -6.56 10.12
N TYR A 88 -11.25 -7.75 9.75
CA TYR A 88 -11.33 -8.96 10.58
C TYR A 88 -10.49 -8.84 11.85
N TRP A 89 -9.28 -8.28 11.74
CA TRP A 89 -8.39 -8.09 12.88
C TRP A 89 -8.70 -6.84 13.70
N GLY A 90 -9.72 -6.06 13.32
CA GLY A 90 -10.10 -4.83 14.03
C GLY A 90 -8.96 -3.81 14.08
N LEU A 91 -8.16 -3.77 13.02
CA LEU A 91 -7.03 -2.86 12.84
C LEU A 91 -7.55 -1.47 12.44
#